data_AF-A0A2V2DH95-F1
#
_entry.id   AF-A0A2V2DH95-F1
#
_cell.length_a   1.000
_cell.length_b   1.000
_cell.length_c   1.000
_cell.angle_alpha   90.00
_cell.angle_beta   90.00
_cell.angle_gamma   90.00
#
_symmetry.space_group_name_H-M   'P 1'
#
loop_
_entity.id
_entity.type
_entity.pdbx_description
1 polymer ?
#
loop_
_entity_poly.entity_id
_entity_poly.type
_entity_poly.pdbx_seq_one_letter_code
_entity_poly.pdbx_strand_id
1 'polypeptide(L)'
;MEGDMEKRSMTSRPVNNEVDFCKVYDMGTKEKIEKILLANRISYCCHFEDKGILSRIFPSRPGDKTVCIFRIHDEEVPRARQLVSSVLGESRKKRKENKG
;
A
#
# COMPACT_ATOMS: atom_id res chain seq x y z
N MET A 1 -14.36 -10.49 54.16
CA MET A 1 -13.09 -9.86 53.78
C MET A 1 -12.89 -10.17 52.32
N GLU A 2 -13.22 -9.19 51.47
CA GLU A 2 -13.00 -9.21 50.02
C GLU A 2 -11.51 -8.93 49.75
N GLY A 3 -10.92 -9.68 48.82
CA GLY A 3 -9.56 -9.51 48.33
C GLY A 3 -9.20 -10.74 47.48
N ASP A 4 -8.70 -10.67 46.26
CA ASP A 4 -8.25 -9.56 45.43
C ASP A 4 -8.58 -9.96 43.98
N MET A 5 -9.39 -9.16 43.28
CA MET A 5 -9.57 -9.34 41.84
C MET A 5 -8.42 -8.61 41.14
N GLU A 6 -7.34 -9.34 40.87
CA GLU A 6 -6.20 -8.86 40.09
C GLU A 6 -6.69 -8.42 38.71
N LYS A 7 -6.81 -7.10 38.52
CA LYS A 7 -7.12 -6.50 37.22
C LYS A 7 -5.91 -6.68 36.33
N ARG A 8 -5.87 -7.78 35.57
CA ARG A 8 -4.98 -7.92 34.42
C ARG A 8 -5.28 -6.78 33.46
N SER A 9 -4.45 -5.74 33.54
CA SER A 9 -4.32 -4.73 32.51
C SER A 9 -3.89 -5.46 31.24
N MET A 10 -4.88 -5.85 30.43
CA MET A 10 -4.67 -6.29 29.07
C MET A 10 -4.24 -5.03 28.33
N THR A 11 -2.94 -4.77 28.31
CA THR A 11 -2.35 -3.84 27.36
C THR A 11 -2.50 -4.48 25.98
N SER A 12 -3.72 -4.39 25.44
CA SER A 12 -4.05 -4.71 24.05
C SER A 12 -3.30 -3.70 23.20
N ARG A 13 -1.99 -3.93 23.01
CA ARG A 13 -1.24 -3.23 21.98
C ARG A 13 -2.03 -3.40 20.69
N PRO A 14 -2.32 -2.34 19.93
CA PRO A 14 -2.97 -2.49 18.64
C PRO A 14 -2.07 -3.38 17.80
N VAL A 15 -2.56 -4.59 17.49
CA VAL A 15 -1.86 -5.49 16.59
C VAL A 15 -2.06 -4.92 15.20
N ASN A 16 -1.03 -4.25 14.67
CA ASN A 16 -1.07 -3.76 13.30
C ASN A 16 -0.74 -4.92 12.34
N ASN A 17 -1.80 -5.52 11.80
CA ASN A 17 -1.71 -6.59 10.80
C ASN A 17 -1.62 -6.06 9.36
N GLU A 18 -1.45 -4.75 9.17
CA GLU A 18 -1.29 -4.20 7.83
C GLU A 18 0.13 -4.42 7.33
N VAL A 19 0.26 -5.09 6.19
CA VAL A 19 1.53 -5.42 5.54
C VAL A 19 1.65 -4.72 4.19
N ASP A 20 2.88 -4.45 3.77
CA ASP A 20 3.18 -3.88 2.45
C ASP A 20 2.73 -4.85 1.35
N PHE A 21 1.76 -4.41 0.56
CA PHE A 21 1.12 -5.21 -0.47
C PHE A 21 1.75 -4.96 -1.85
N CYS A 22 1.76 -3.71 -2.31
CA CYS A 22 2.35 -3.36 -3.59
C CYS A 22 2.81 -1.89 -3.65
N LYS A 23 3.75 -1.65 -4.56
CA LYS A 23 4.34 -0.33 -4.84
C LYS A 23 4.00 0.10 -6.26
N VAL A 24 3.32 1.23 -6.40
CA VAL A 24 2.94 1.82 -7.70
C VAL A 24 3.68 3.12 -7.94
N TYR A 25 3.96 3.40 -9.21
CA TYR A 25 4.74 4.55 -9.67
C TYR A 25 3.97 5.43 -10.65
N ASP A 26 2.69 5.12 -10.86
CA ASP A 26 1.81 5.71 -11.85
C ASP A 26 0.44 5.91 -11.22
N MET A 27 -0.09 7.12 -11.31
CA MET A 27 -1.36 7.49 -10.67
C MET A 27 -2.57 6.77 -11.30
N GLY A 28 -2.53 6.51 -12.62
CA GLY A 28 -3.59 5.73 -13.27
C GLY A 28 -3.64 4.28 -12.77
N THR A 29 -2.47 3.69 -12.51
CA THR A 29 -2.34 2.35 -11.90
C THR A 29 -2.80 2.38 -10.44
N LYS A 30 -2.45 3.42 -9.68
CA LYS A 30 -2.93 3.63 -8.31
C LYS A 30 -4.45 3.61 -8.25
N GLU A 31 -5.13 4.43 -9.05
CA GLU A 31 -6.60 4.52 -9.04
C GLU A 31 -7.29 3.20 -9.39
N LYS A 32 -6.73 2.43 -10.34
CA LYS A 32 -7.25 1.11 -10.69
C LYS A 32 -7.16 0.14 -9.52
N ILE A 33 -6.03 0.14 -8.80
CA ILE A 33 -5.85 -0.70 -7.61
C ILE A 33 -6.82 -0.29 -6.50
N GLU A 34 -6.97 1.02 -6.22
CA GLU A 34 -7.91 1.53 -5.22
C GLU A 34 -9.35 1.08 -5.52
N LYS A 35 -9.79 1.21 -6.77
CA LYS A 35 -11.13 0.76 -7.20
C LYS A 35 -11.33 -0.74 -6.97
N ILE A 36 -10.33 -1.57 -7.29
CA ILE A 36 -10.41 -3.02 -7.09
C ILE A 36 -10.50 -3.38 -5.61
N LEU A 37 -9.65 -2.79 -4.76
CA LEU A 37 -9.65 -3.06 -3.32
C LEU A 37 -10.97 -2.64 -2.67
N LEU A 38 -11.44 -1.42 -2.95
CA LEU A 38 -12.72 -0.91 -2.42
C LEU A 38 -13.92 -1.73 -2.89
N ALA A 39 -13.97 -2.11 -4.17
CA ALA A 39 -15.04 -2.93 -4.71
C ALA A 39 -15.12 -4.32 -4.06
N ASN A 40 -14.00 -4.83 -3.57
CA ASN A 40 -13.91 -6.14 -2.91
C ASN A 40 -13.98 -6.05 -1.37
N ARG A 41 -14.26 -4.86 -0.82
CA ARG A 41 -14.29 -4.57 0.63
C ARG A 41 -12.95 -4.82 1.34
N ILE A 42 -11.85 -4.69 0.61
CA ILE A 42 -10.50 -4.84 1.15
C ILE A 42 -10.07 -3.50 1.74
N SER A 43 -9.82 -3.47 3.05
CA SER A 43 -9.32 -2.26 3.70
C SER A 43 -7.87 -2.01 3.29
N TYR A 44 -7.53 -0.75 2.99
CA TYR A 44 -6.18 -0.38 2.60
C TYR A 44 -5.75 0.98 3.15
N CYS A 45 -4.44 1.13 3.28
CA CYS A 45 -3.77 2.40 3.52
C CYS A 45 -2.76 2.65 2.39
N CYS A 46 -2.74 3.84 1.78
CA CYS A 46 -1.72 4.24 0.80
C CYS A 46 -0.88 5.38 1.37
N HIS A 47 0.44 5.19 1.36
CA HIS A 47 1.39 6.25 1.70
C HIS A 47 2.11 6.69 0.44
N PHE A 48 2.19 7.99 0.25
CA PHE A 48 3.02 8.59 -0.78
C PHE A 48 4.44 8.73 -0.23
N GLU A 49 5.39 8.09 -0.91
CA GLU A 49 6.80 8.28 -0.63
C GLU A 49 7.27 9.47 -1.48
N ASP A 50 7.23 10.67 -0.90
CA ASP A 50 7.92 11.81 -1.49
C ASP A 50 9.40 11.46 -1.55
N LYS A 51 10.00 11.51 -2.75
CA LYS A 51 11.45 11.38 -2.88
C LYS A 51 12.07 12.49 -2.01
N GLY A 52 12.68 12.07 -0.90
CA GLY A 52 13.09 12.95 0.19
C GLY A 52 13.98 14.12 -0.24
N ILE A 53 14.15 15.06 0.68
CA ILE A 53 15.12 16.18 0.85
C ILE A 53 15.95 16.65 -0.38
N LEU A 54 16.49 15.77 -1.22
CA LEU A 54 17.12 16.09 -2.51
C LEU A 54 16.18 16.73 -3.55
N SER A 55 14.87 16.50 -3.48
CA SER A 55 13.86 17.22 -4.28
C SER A 55 13.79 18.72 -3.96
N ARG A 56 14.38 19.14 -2.83
CA ARG A 56 14.50 20.55 -2.44
C ARG A 56 15.70 21.26 -3.06
N ILE A 57 16.69 20.49 -3.54
CA ILE A 57 17.96 21.00 -4.07
C ILE A 57 17.94 21.02 -5.61
N PHE A 58 17.16 20.14 -6.24
CA PHE A 58 16.91 20.16 -7.67
C PHE A 58 15.41 20.33 -7.92
N PRO A 59 14.97 21.38 -8.65
CA PRO A 59 13.57 21.51 -9.02
C PRO A 59 13.14 20.22 -9.74
N SER A 60 12.15 19.53 -9.16
CA SER A 60 11.61 18.26 -9.65
C SER A 60 11.38 18.34 -11.15
N ARG A 61 11.98 17.43 -11.91
CA ARG A 61 11.79 17.41 -13.36
C ARG A 61 10.34 17.02 -13.64
N PRO A 62 9.69 17.57 -14.69
CA PRO A 62 8.41 17.03 -15.15
C PRO A 62 8.58 15.54 -15.45
N GLY A 63 7.89 14.68 -14.68
CA GLY A 63 8.06 13.23 -14.71
C GLY A 63 8.64 12.60 -13.44
N ASP A 64 8.80 13.36 -12.35
CA ASP A 64 9.08 12.77 -11.05
C ASP A 64 7.93 11.86 -10.61
N LYS A 65 8.20 10.55 -10.70
CA LYS A 65 7.23 9.50 -10.44
C LYS A 65 6.93 9.45 -8.94
N THR A 66 5.77 9.97 -8.55
CA THR A 66 5.20 9.77 -7.23
C THR A 66 5.05 8.27 -6.98
N VAL A 67 5.55 7.84 -5.82
CA VAL A 67 5.52 6.46 -5.40
C VAL A 67 4.39 6.30 -4.37
N CYS A 68 3.41 5.44 -4.62
CA CYS A 68 2.44 5.03 -3.60
C CYS A 68 2.70 3.59 -3.17
N ILE A 69 2.71 3.36 -1.87
CA ILE A 69 2.83 2.05 -1.24
C ILE A 69 1.48 1.72 -0.62
N PHE A 70 0.85 0.66 -1.12
CA PHE A 70 -0.37 0.11 -0.56
C PHE A 70 -0.04 -0.86 0.56
N ARG A 71 -0.73 -0.71 1.68
CA ARG A 71 -0.76 -1.62 2.80
C ARG A 71 -2.17 -2.14 3.00
N ILE A 72 -2.31 -3.44 3.22
CA ILE A 72 -3.60 -4.10 3.47
C ILE A 72 -3.42 -5.12 4.59
N HIS A 73 -4.52 -5.60 5.16
CA HIS A 73 -4.49 -6.65 6.17
C HIS A 73 -3.86 -7.94 5.60
N ASP A 74 -2.96 -8.58 6.37
CA ASP A 74 -2.22 -9.79 5.97
C ASP A 74 -3.11 -10.89 5.37
N GLU A 75 -4.25 -11.19 6.02
CA GLU A 75 -5.18 -12.23 5.56
C GLU A 75 -5.78 -11.95 4.18
N GLU A 76 -5.87 -10.67 3.77
CA GLU A 76 -6.43 -10.29 2.47
C GLU A 76 -5.38 -10.31 1.34
N VAL A 77 -4.10 -10.44 1.66
CA VAL A 77 -3.00 -10.43 0.68
C VAL A 77 -3.18 -11.46 -0.42
N PRO A 78 -3.47 -12.76 -0.15
CA PRO A 78 -3.61 -13.75 -1.20
C PRO A 78 -4.74 -13.40 -2.18
N ARG A 79 -5.89 -12.96 -1.66
CA ARG A 79 -7.06 -12.56 -2.44
C ARG A 79 -6.79 -11.29 -3.24
N ALA A 80 -6.23 -10.27 -2.60
CA ALA A 80 -5.88 -9.02 -3.26
C ALA A 80 -4.89 -9.23 -4.40
N ARG A 81 -3.88 -10.11 -4.23
CA ARG A 81 -2.91 -10.46 -5.29
C ARG A 81 -3.59 -11.00 -6.54
N GLN A 82 -4.59 -11.87 -6.38
CA GLN A 82 -5.33 -12.43 -7.52
C GLN A 82 -6.12 -11.34 -8.24
N LEU A 83 -6.82 -10.48 -7.50
CA LEU A 83 -7.66 -9.42 -8.05
C LEU A 83 -6.87 -8.35 -8.83
N VAL A 84 -5.70 -7.94 -8.32
CA VAL A 84 -4.89 -6.89 -8.96
C VAL A 84 -3.88 -7.42 -9.99
N SER A 85 -3.79 -8.74 -10.16
CA SER A 85 -2.80 -9.40 -11.02
C SER A 85 -2.82 -8.89 -12.46
N SER A 86 -4.02 -8.63 -13.01
CA SER A 86 -4.20 -8.06 -14.35
C SER A 86 -3.56 -6.67 -14.46
N VAL A 87 -3.86 -5.78 -13.50
CA VAL A 87 -3.37 -4.39 -13.50
C VAL A 87 -1.85 -4.34 -13.30
N LEU A 88 -1.31 -5.12 -12.36
CA LEU A 88 0.13 -5.18 -12.11
C LEU A 88 0.90 -5.86 -13.26
N GLY A 89 0.27 -6.81 -13.95
CA GLY A 89 0.83 -7.49 -15.12
C GLY A 89 0.96 -6.56 -16.33
N GLU A 90 -0.02 -5.68 -16.55
CA GLU A 90 -0.01 -4.66 -17.61
C GLU A 90 1.11 -3.63 -17.42
N SER A 91 1.34 -3.16 -16.19
CA SER A 91 2.40 -2.18 -15.89
C SER A 91 3.81 -2.73 -16.16
N ARG A 92 4.02 -4.05 -16.02
CA ARG A 92 5.31 -4.71 -16.33
C ARG A 92 5.60 -4.79 -17.83
N LYS A 93 4.58 -4.97 -18.66
CA LYS A 93 4.73 -5.01 -20.14
C LYS A 93 5.09 -3.63 -20.70
N LYS A 94 4.42 -2.57 -20.24
CA LYS A 94 4.68 -1.19 -20.69
C LYS A 94 6.10 -0.69 -20.38
N ARG A 95 6.73 -1.19 -19.32
CA ARG A 95 8.17 -0.91 -19.02
C ARG A 95 9.15 -1.59 -19.98
N LYS A 96 8.80 -2.74 -20.56
CA LYS A 96 9.68 -3.43 -21.52
C LYS A 96 9.64 -2.78 -22.90
N GLU A 97 8.48 -2.28 -23.31
CA GLU A 97 8.30 -1.62 -24.60
C GLU A 97 9.03 -0.26 -24.69
N ASN A 98 9.04 0.52 -23.59
CA ASN A 98 9.68 1.85 -23.56
C ASN A 98 11.21 1.83 -23.40
N LYS A 99 11.84 0.66 -23.59
CA LYS A 99 13.30 0.42 -23.51
C LYS A 99 13.87 -0.16 -24.82
N GLY A 100 13.05 -0.32 -25.86
CA GLY A 100 13.45 -0.76 -27.20
C GLY A 100 13.72 0.43 -28.11
#